data_AF-A0A3D9ELU9-F1
#
_entry.id   AF-A0A3D9ELU9-F1
#
_cell.length_a   1.000
_cell.length_b   1.000
_cell.length_c   1.000
_cell.angle_alpha   90.00
_cell.angle_beta   90.00
_cell.angle_gamma   90.00
#
_symmetry.space_group_name_H-M   'P 1'
#
loop_
_entity.id
_entity.type
_entity.pdbx_description
1 polymer ?
#
loop_
_entity_poly.entity_id
_entity_poly.type
_entity_poly.pdbx_seq_one_letter_code
_entity_poly.pdbx_strand_id
1 'polypeptide(L)'
;MPPSWLLCPALLLSLAAGALAAAEPSPRSCAQEIGRQPAQALATRCRALSPATHPPCNAANSCALMQDEIARSCALFGDGEAAREPGCGPLPSSAEAAAAVVQRYYRALDARDYGTAWQQWGLDGQPGNSYEKFRQGYARTRSVQVTLGQPGPVEGAAGSSHVSVPVTVRARLVDGTRQTFSGRYQLRRVNDVDGASAEQRRWHLEGAQLKAER
;
A
#
# COMPACT_ATOMS: atom_id res chain seq x y z
N MET A 1 -28.11 62.46 39.87
CA MET A 1 -28.39 61.55 41.01
C MET A 1 -28.58 60.15 40.44
N PRO A 2 -27.79 59.14 40.87
CA PRO A 2 -27.93 57.76 40.43
C PRO A 2 -29.07 57.06 41.20
N PRO A 3 -29.41 55.79 40.89
CA PRO A 3 -28.76 54.71 41.64
C PRO A 3 -28.41 53.49 40.79
N SER A 4 -27.73 52.58 41.46
CA SER A 4 -26.89 51.53 40.93
C SER A 4 -27.41 50.14 41.36
N TRP A 5 -26.82 49.10 40.75
CA TRP A 5 -26.74 47.68 41.13
C TRP A 5 -27.93 46.76 40.81
N LEU A 6 -27.70 45.74 39.95
CA LEU A 6 -27.42 44.37 40.39
C LEU A 6 -27.06 43.44 39.20
N LEU A 7 -26.05 42.61 39.47
CA LEU A 7 -25.46 41.60 38.60
C LEU A 7 -26.42 40.44 38.31
N CYS A 8 -26.34 39.87 37.11
CA CYS A 8 -26.69 38.48 36.87
C CYS A 8 -25.69 37.87 35.87
N PRO A 9 -24.80 36.96 36.29
CA PRO A 9 -23.89 36.28 35.37
C PRO A 9 -24.68 35.14 34.71
N ALA A 10 -25.15 35.36 33.48
CA ALA A 10 -25.65 34.28 32.66
C ALA A 10 -24.45 33.48 32.13
N LEU A 11 -24.34 32.23 32.59
CA LEU A 11 -23.40 31.24 32.08
C LEU A 11 -23.49 31.14 30.56
N LEU A 12 -22.42 31.54 29.87
CA LEU A 12 -22.11 31.06 28.53
C LEU A 12 -21.55 29.64 28.66
N LEU A 13 -22.44 28.64 28.65
CA LEU A 13 -22.05 27.26 28.37
C LEU A 13 -21.72 27.16 26.88
N SER A 14 -20.48 27.51 26.55
CA SER A 14 -19.86 27.15 25.28
C SER A 14 -19.74 25.62 25.23
N LEU A 15 -20.73 24.95 24.65
CA LEU A 15 -20.57 23.57 24.18
C LEU A 15 -19.60 23.60 22.99
N ALA A 16 -18.30 23.64 23.30
CA ALA A 16 -17.28 23.21 22.36
C ALA A 16 -17.49 21.70 22.17
N ALA A 17 -18.27 21.33 21.16
CA ALA A 17 -18.24 19.98 20.60
C ALA A 17 -16.82 19.79 20.03
N GLY A 18 -15.89 19.38 20.88
CA GLY A 18 -14.61 18.88 20.44
C GLY A 18 -14.90 17.71 19.53
N ALA A 19 -14.68 17.90 18.22
CA ALA A 19 -14.59 16.79 17.30
C ALA A 19 -13.44 15.92 17.80
N LEU A 20 -13.76 14.84 18.52
CA LEU A 20 -12.81 13.76 18.74
C LEU A 20 -12.46 13.25 17.34
N ALA A 21 -11.29 13.66 16.83
CA ALA A 21 -10.66 12.98 15.73
C ALA A 21 -10.57 11.50 16.15
N ALA A 22 -11.41 10.64 15.58
CA ALA A 22 -11.34 9.22 15.84
C ALA A 22 -9.92 8.77 15.49
N ALA A 23 -9.20 8.25 16.48
CA ALA A 23 -7.88 7.68 16.27
C ALA A 23 -7.99 6.64 15.15
N GLU A 24 -7.16 6.78 14.12
CA GLU A 24 -7.24 5.89 12.97
C GLU A 24 -6.88 4.46 13.41
N PRO A 25 -7.65 3.45 12.97
CA PRO A 25 -7.33 2.07 13.31
C PRO A 25 -5.95 1.74 12.75
N SER A 26 -5.06 1.29 13.63
CA SER A 26 -3.71 0.85 13.26
C SER A 26 -3.79 -0.28 12.22
N PRO A 27 -2.77 -0.42 11.35
CA PRO A 27 -2.72 -1.52 10.42
C PRO A 27 -2.83 -2.88 11.13
N ARG A 28 -3.52 -3.82 10.51
CA ARG A 28 -3.51 -5.22 10.97
C ARG A 28 -2.09 -5.76 10.86
N SER A 29 -1.68 -6.47 11.89
CA SER A 29 -0.42 -7.22 11.89
C SER A 29 -0.50 -8.39 10.92
N CYS A 30 0.66 -8.81 10.42
CA CYS A 30 0.74 -9.96 9.53
C CYS A 30 0.23 -11.24 10.22
N ALA A 31 0.43 -11.36 11.54
CA ALA A 31 -0.14 -12.45 12.32
C ALA A 31 -1.67 -12.48 12.33
N GLN A 32 -2.34 -11.31 12.24
CA GLN A 32 -3.79 -11.22 12.08
C GLN A 32 -4.25 -11.46 10.64
N GLU A 33 -3.39 -11.25 9.65
CA GLU A 33 -3.70 -11.50 8.23
C GLU A 33 -3.59 -12.97 7.86
N ILE A 34 -2.52 -13.67 8.27
CA ILE A 34 -2.22 -15.04 7.82
C ILE A 34 -1.93 -16.04 8.94
N GLY A 35 -1.98 -15.62 10.20
CA GLY A 35 -1.65 -16.45 11.35
C GLY A 35 -0.19 -16.31 11.81
N ARG A 36 0.08 -16.71 13.05
CA ARG A 36 1.37 -16.45 13.74
C ARG A 36 2.57 -17.09 13.06
N GLN A 37 2.50 -18.39 12.78
CA GLN A 37 3.63 -19.16 12.21
C GLN A 37 4.04 -18.65 10.81
N PRO A 38 3.13 -18.50 9.83
CA PRO A 38 3.54 -17.97 8.52
C PRO A 38 3.97 -16.50 8.58
N ALA A 39 3.42 -15.68 9.50
CA ALA A 39 3.89 -14.31 9.71
C ALA A 39 5.33 -14.26 10.27
N GLN A 40 5.68 -15.17 11.18
CA GLN A 40 7.04 -15.30 11.70
C GLN A 40 8.00 -15.78 10.61
N ALA A 41 7.60 -16.74 9.78
CA ALA A 41 8.39 -17.18 8.63
C ALA A 41 8.69 -16.02 7.66
N LEU A 42 7.68 -15.19 7.37
CA LEU A 42 7.85 -14.00 6.55
C LEU A 42 8.81 -12.98 7.21
N ALA A 43 8.68 -12.74 8.51
CA ALA A 43 9.57 -11.84 9.24
C ALA A 43 11.03 -12.33 9.24
N THR A 44 11.25 -13.64 9.40
CA THR A 44 12.59 -14.26 9.31
C THR A 44 13.19 -14.07 7.93
N ARG A 45 12.42 -14.34 6.87
CA ARG A 45 12.85 -14.10 5.48
C ARG A 45 13.19 -12.63 5.25
N CYS A 46 12.36 -11.71 5.74
CA CYS A 46 12.62 -10.27 5.65
C CYS A 46 13.96 -9.91 6.29
N ARG A 47 14.23 -10.36 7.53
CA ARG A 47 15.49 -10.07 8.23
C ARG A 47 16.72 -10.64 7.53
N ALA A 48 16.58 -11.79 6.87
CA ALA A 48 17.69 -12.40 6.12
C ALA A 48 18.10 -11.55 4.90
N LEU A 49 17.16 -10.80 4.30
CA LEU A 49 17.35 -10.02 3.08
C LEU A 49 17.54 -8.53 3.34
N SER A 50 17.11 -8.02 4.49
CA SER A 50 17.24 -6.60 4.83
C SER A 50 18.63 -6.24 5.33
N PRO A 51 19.21 -5.09 4.93
CA PRO A 51 20.41 -4.55 5.54
C PRO A 51 20.17 -4.20 7.03
N ALA A 52 21.25 -3.98 7.78
CA ALA A 52 21.33 -3.99 9.25
C ALA A 52 20.31 -3.15 10.06
N THR A 53 19.53 -2.27 9.43
CA THR A 53 18.38 -1.61 10.04
C THR A 53 17.11 -2.41 9.71
N HIS A 54 16.54 -3.09 10.72
CA HIS A 54 15.44 -4.05 10.53
C HIS A 54 14.00 -3.53 10.82
N PRO A 55 13.64 -2.23 10.74
CA PRO A 55 12.34 -1.78 11.23
C PRO A 55 11.09 -2.32 10.49
N PRO A 56 11.08 -2.69 9.19
CA PRO A 56 9.89 -3.32 8.63
C PRO A 56 9.76 -4.82 8.98
N CYS A 57 10.84 -5.53 9.33
CA CYS A 57 10.87 -6.99 9.45
C CYS A 57 10.38 -7.54 10.80
N ASN A 58 9.12 -7.25 11.12
CA ASN A 58 8.45 -7.66 12.35
C ASN A 58 7.05 -8.20 12.05
N ALA A 59 6.70 -9.38 12.59
CA ALA A 59 5.38 -9.98 12.40
C ALA A 59 4.22 -9.15 13.00
N ALA A 60 4.53 -8.17 13.86
CA ALA A 60 3.58 -7.16 14.34
C ALA A 60 3.24 -6.10 13.28
N ASN A 61 4.08 -5.91 12.26
CA ASN A 61 3.78 -5.06 11.11
C ASN A 61 2.87 -5.79 10.11
N SER A 62 2.29 -5.06 9.16
CA SER A 62 1.51 -5.65 8.08
C SER A 62 2.37 -6.60 7.23
N CYS A 63 1.75 -7.62 6.64
CA CYS A 63 2.48 -8.49 5.73
C CYS A 63 2.95 -7.73 4.48
N ALA A 64 2.17 -6.74 4.04
CA ALA A 64 2.50 -5.94 2.87
C ALA A 64 3.79 -5.14 3.08
N LEU A 65 3.99 -4.56 4.27
CA LEU A 65 5.22 -3.83 4.61
C LEU A 65 6.46 -4.74 4.58
N MET A 66 6.36 -5.93 5.17
CA MET A 66 7.48 -6.90 5.12
C MET A 66 7.76 -7.41 3.70
N GLN A 67 6.70 -7.63 2.90
CA GLN A 67 6.86 -8.05 1.51
C GLN A 67 7.45 -6.95 0.63
N ASP A 68 7.10 -5.70 0.89
CA ASP A 68 7.66 -4.55 0.20
C ASP A 68 9.16 -4.42 0.49
N GLU A 69 9.55 -4.56 1.75
CA GLU A 69 10.96 -4.58 2.13
C GLU A 69 11.74 -5.72 1.47
N ILE A 70 11.20 -6.94 1.46
CA ILE A 70 11.83 -8.08 0.77
C ILE A 70 12.02 -7.74 -0.72
N ALA A 71 10.99 -7.20 -1.37
CA ALA A 71 11.07 -6.81 -2.78
C ALA A 71 12.10 -5.70 -3.02
N ARG A 72 12.18 -4.71 -2.12
CA ARG A 72 13.16 -3.63 -2.17
C ARG A 72 14.59 -4.17 -2.03
N SER A 73 14.84 -5.05 -1.06
CA SER A 73 16.14 -5.71 -0.90
C SER A 73 16.53 -6.54 -2.11
N CYS A 74 15.63 -7.39 -2.62
CA CYS A 74 15.91 -8.19 -3.81
C CYS A 74 16.16 -7.35 -5.06
N ALA A 75 15.50 -6.19 -5.19
CA ALA A 75 15.77 -5.25 -6.28
C ALA A 75 17.16 -4.60 -6.20
N LEU A 76 17.76 -4.49 -5.00
CA LEU A 76 19.14 -3.98 -4.85
C LEU A 76 20.18 -4.96 -5.42
N PHE A 77 19.90 -6.26 -5.35
CA PHE A 77 20.77 -7.31 -5.92
C PHE A 77 20.68 -7.37 -7.45
N GLY A 78 19.59 -6.87 -8.05
CA GLY A 78 19.29 -7.06 -9.47
C GLY A 78 18.95 -8.52 -9.82
N ASP A 79 18.47 -8.75 -11.05
CA ASP A 79 17.89 -10.05 -11.42
C ASP A 79 18.84 -11.24 -11.25
N GLY A 80 20.11 -11.10 -11.64
CA GLY A 80 21.06 -12.21 -11.65
C GLY A 80 21.41 -12.74 -10.25
N GLU A 81 21.52 -11.86 -9.25
CA GLU A 81 21.75 -12.24 -7.85
C GLU A 81 20.44 -12.60 -7.15
N ALA A 82 19.36 -11.84 -7.38
CA ALA A 82 18.03 -12.17 -6.87
C ALA A 82 17.53 -13.56 -7.33
N ALA A 83 17.93 -14.03 -8.51
CA ALA A 83 17.60 -15.38 -8.99
C ALA A 83 18.23 -16.50 -8.15
N ARG A 84 19.37 -16.22 -7.49
CA ARG A 84 20.14 -17.19 -6.71
C ARG A 84 19.88 -17.08 -5.21
N GLU A 85 19.36 -15.94 -4.76
CA GLU A 85 19.14 -15.65 -3.36
C GLU A 85 17.85 -16.32 -2.83
N PRO A 86 17.95 -17.23 -1.82
CA PRO A 86 16.79 -17.86 -1.22
C PRO A 86 15.83 -16.83 -0.61
N GLY A 87 14.57 -16.87 -1.03
CA GLY A 87 13.57 -15.91 -0.56
C GLY A 87 13.56 -14.59 -1.35
N CYS A 88 14.39 -14.44 -2.38
CA CYS A 88 14.05 -13.53 -3.47
C CYS A 88 13.08 -14.20 -4.45
N GLY A 89 12.36 -13.37 -5.21
CA GLY A 89 11.34 -13.81 -6.14
C GLY A 89 10.01 -13.05 -5.99
N PRO A 90 9.35 -12.70 -7.12
CA PRO A 90 9.79 -12.89 -8.51
C PRO A 90 11.03 -12.04 -8.90
N LEU A 91 11.60 -12.26 -10.09
CA LEU A 91 12.76 -11.47 -10.56
C LEU A 91 12.39 -9.98 -10.64
N PRO A 92 13.20 -9.06 -10.08
CA PRO A 92 12.87 -7.64 -10.01
C PRO A 92 12.35 -6.99 -11.31
N SER A 93 12.93 -7.31 -12.47
CA SER A 93 12.52 -6.73 -13.76
C SER A 93 11.27 -7.37 -14.38
N SER A 94 10.83 -8.52 -13.87
CA SER A 94 9.82 -9.36 -14.52
C SER A 94 8.39 -8.79 -14.46
N ALA A 95 7.52 -9.29 -15.34
CA ALA A 95 6.10 -8.98 -15.33
C ALA A 95 5.41 -9.49 -14.04
N GLU A 96 5.91 -10.58 -13.47
CA GLU A 96 5.45 -11.13 -12.20
C GLU A 96 5.78 -10.19 -11.03
N ALA A 97 6.93 -9.51 -11.06
CA ALA A 97 7.26 -8.49 -10.07
C ALA A 97 6.33 -7.27 -10.15
N ALA A 98 5.95 -6.87 -11.38
CA ALA A 98 4.93 -5.85 -11.58
C ALA A 98 3.57 -6.31 -11.00
N ALA A 99 3.14 -7.54 -11.29
CA ALA A 99 1.93 -8.11 -10.71
C ALA A 99 1.96 -8.15 -9.16
N ALA A 100 3.13 -8.45 -8.58
CA ALA A 100 3.32 -8.46 -7.13
C ALA A 100 3.15 -7.09 -6.47
N VAL A 101 3.42 -5.97 -7.17
CA VAL A 101 3.12 -4.60 -6.68
C VAL A 101 1.61 -4.43 -6.47
N VAL A 102 0.79 -4.86 -7.44
CA VAL A 102 -0.68 -4.77 -7.35
C VAL A 102 -1.19 -5.63 -6.19
N GLN A 103 -0.63 -6.82 -6.01
CA GLN A 103 -0.99 -7.69 -4.88
C GLN A 103 -0.64 -7.05 -3.54
N ARG A 104 0.56 -6.48 -3.40
CA ARG A 104 0.99 -5.76 -2.18
C ARG A 104 0.11 -4.56 -1.91
N TYR A 105 -0.24 -3.78 -2.94
CA TYR A 105 -1.15 -2.64 -2.83
C TYR A 105 -2.48 -3.02 -2.19
N TYR A 106 -3.16 -4.04 -2.72
CA TYR A 106 -4.44 -4.47 -2.16
C TYR A 106 -4.32 -5.16 -0.81
N ARG A 107 -3.21 -5.84 -0.55
CA ARG A 107 -2.94 -6.41 0.78
C ARG A 107 -2.77 -5.31 1.83
N ALA A 108 -2.02 -4.26 1.50
CA ALA A 108 -1.84 -3.10 2.35
C ALA A 108 -3.18 -2.40 2.63
N LEU A 109 -4.01 -2.19 1.60
CA LEU A 109 -5.35 -1.64 1.76
C LEU A 109 -6.24 -2.51 2.68
N ASP A 110 -6.27 -3.82 2.48
CA ASP A 110 -7.04 -4.74 3.33
C ASP A 110 -6.56 -4.69 4.78
N ALA A 111 -5.24 -4.58 4.98
CA ALA A 111 -4.62 -4.44 6.30
C ALA A 111 -4.80 -3.02 6.91
N ARG A 112 -5.35 -2.05 6.18
CA ARG A 112 -5.37 -0.61 6.55
C ARG A 112 -3.99 0.02 6.69
N ASP A 113 -2.99 -0.59 6.06
CA ASP A 113 -1.65 -0.03 5.92
C ASP A 113 -1.59 0.95 4.75
N TYR A 114 -2.22 2.11 4.93
CA TYR A 114 -2.33 3.11 3.87
C TYR A 114 -0.97 3.69 3.46
N GLY A 115 0.01 3.71 4.36
CA GLY A 115 1.37 4.16 4.06
C GLY A 115 2.05 3.26 3.05
N THR A 116 2.06 1.94 3.31
CA THR A 116 2.60 0.95 2.35
C THR A 116 1.82 0.94 1.04
N ALA A 117 0.49 1.07 1.09
CA ALA A 117 -0.33 1.14 -0.12
C ALA A 117 -0.02 2.37 -0.97
N TRP A 118 0.16 3.54 -0.34
CA TRP A 118 0.54 4.78 -1.02
C TRP A 118 1.89 4.66 -1.72
N GLN A 119 2.88 4.05 -1.06
CA GLN A 119 4.23 3.86 -1.61
C GLN A 119 4.27 2.94 -2.84
N GLN A 120 3.25 2.08 -3.05
CA GLN A 120 3.18 1.27 -4.28
C GLN A 120 2.98 2.12 -5.56
N TRP A 121 2.53 3.38 -5.43
CA TRP A 121 2.44 4.34 -6.54
C TRP A 121 3.77 5.04 -6.85
N GLY A 122 4.83 4.74 -6.11
CA GLY A 122 6.14 5.39 -6.23
C GLY A 122 6.32 6.54 -5.25
N LEU A 123 7.47 7.23 -5.33
CA LEU A 123 7.86 8.29 -4.39
C LEU A 123 6.86 9.45 -4.32
N ASP A 124 6.24 9.78 -5.45
CA ASP A 124 5.28 10.89 -5.56
C ASP A 124 3.86 10.49 -5.15
N GLY A 125 3.61 9.19 -4.95
CA GLY A 125 2.31 8.65 -4.63
C GLY A 125 1.32 8.65 -5.80
N GLN A 126 0.03 8.50 -5.50
CA GLN A 126 -0.99 8.39 -6.55
C GLN A 126 -1.18 9.73 -7.28
N PRO A 127 -1.03 9.78 -8.62
CA PRO A 127 -1.20 11.01 -9.39
C PRO A 127 -2.56 11.67 -9.17
N GLY A 128 -2.56 12.99 -8.95
CA GLY A 128 -3.77 13.80 -8.77
C GLY A 128 -4.48 13.61 -7.42
N ASN A 129 -3.89 12.88 -6.48
CA ASN A 129 -4.46 12.64 -5.16
C ASN A 129 -3.53 13.17 -4.05
N SER A 130 -4.07 13.41 -2.85
CA SER A 130 -3.25 13.61 -1.65
C SER A 130 -3.32 12.36 -0.79
N TYR A 131 -2.30 12.12 0.04
CA TYR A 131 -2.29 10.99 0.96
C TYR A 131 -3.53 10.95 1.86
N GLU A 132 -3.96 12.12 2.35
CA GLU A 132 -5.16 12.24 3.19
C GLU A 132 -6.43 11.85 2.43
N LYS A 133 -6.64 12.38 1.22
CA LYS A 133 -7.81 12.04 0.39
C LYS A 133 -7.82 10.57 0.00
N PHE A 134 -6.65 10.03 -0.37
CA PHE A 134 -6.47 8.61 -0.63
C PHE A 134 -6.94 7.77 0.56
N ARG A 135 -6.46 8.09 1.77
CA ARG A 135 -6.83 7.39 3.00
C ARG A 135 -8.32 7.49 3.31
N GLN A 136 -8.89 8.69 3.22
CA GLN A 136 -10.32 8.93 3.43
C GLN A 136 -11.20 8.13 2.46
N GLY A 137 -10.77 7.96 1.20
CA GLY A 137 -11.46 7.16 0.20
C GLY A 137 -11.67 5.69 0.60
N TYR A 138 -10.81 5.14 1.46
CA TYR A 138 -10.92 3.75 1.95
C TYR A 138 -11.49 3.61 3.36
N ALA A 139 -11.84 4.71 4.04
CA ALA A 139 -12.27 4.69 5.45
C ALA A 139 -13.50 3.79 5.72
N ARG A 140 -14.38 3.62 4.72
CA ARG A 140 -15.58 2.76 4.80
C ARG A 140 -15.34 1.31 4.36
N THR A 141 -14.11 0.96 3.95
CA THR A 141 -13.76 -0.38 3.48
C THR A 141 -13.55 -1.30 4.66
N ARG A 142 -14.37 -2.36 4.73
CA ARG A 142 -14.23 -3.41 5.74
C ARG A 142 -13.18 -4.44 5.34
N SER A 143 -13.19 -4.85 4.07
CA SER A 143 -12.21 -5.78 3.48
C SER A 143 -12.12 -5.56 1.97
N VAL A 144 -10.95 -5.78 1.39
CA VAL A 144 -10.72 -5.74 -0.06
C VAL A 144 -9.77 -6.85 -0.47
N GLN A 145 -10.09 -7.52 -1.57
CA GLN A 145 -9.26 -8.59 -2.14
C GLN A 145 -9.11 -8.37 -3.64
N VAL A 146 -7.95 -8.74 -4.17
CA VAL A 146 -7.68 -8.70 -5.61
C VAL A 146 -7.41 -10.10 -6.12
N THR A 147 -7.98 -10.42 -7.28
CA THR A 147 -7.58 -11.53 -8.13
C THR A 147 -6.85 -10.94 -9.32
N LEU A 148 -5.60 -11.35 -9.53
CA LEU A 148 -4.81 -10.93 -10.67
C LEU A 148 -5.12 -11.82 -11.87
N GLY A 149 -5.25 -11.22 -13.04
CA GLY A 149 -5.14 -11.94 -14.31
C GLY A 149 -3.68 -12.15 -14.69
N GLN A 150 -3.45 -12.78 -15.85
CA GLN A 150 -2.11 -12.92 -16.39
C GLN A 150 -1.52 -11.53 -16.73
N PRO A 151 -0.34 -11.17 -16.20
CA PRO A 151 0.30 -9.91 -16.57
C PRO A 151 0.67 -9.94 -18.07
N GLY A 152 0.57 -8.79 -18.72
CA GLY A 152 1.06 -8.61 -20.08
C GLY A 152 2.59 -8.73 -20.17
N PRO A 153 3.15 -8.78 -21.39
CA PRO A 153 4.60 -8.74 -21.57
C PRO A 153 5.18 -7.45 -21.01
N VAL A 154 6.47 -7.48 -20.67
CA VAL A 154 7.22 -6.25 -20.36
C VAL A 154 7.44 -5.48 -21.66
N GLU A 155 6.84 -4.30 -21.75
CA GLU A 155 6.95 -3.41 -22.91
C GLU A 155 7.99 -2.33 -22.63
N GLY A 156 9.12 -2.39 -23.37
CA GLY A 156 10.16 -1.38 -23.30
C GLY A 156 9.77 -0.09 -24.03
N ALA A 157 10.02 1.04 -23.39
CA ALA A 157 9.91 2.40 -23.92
C ALA A 157 11.23 3.17 -23.71
N ALA A 158 11.30 4.44 -24.12
CA ALA A 158 12.47 5.29 -23.94
C ALA A 158 12.88 5.41 -22.45
N GLY A 159 13.88 4.63 -22.03
CA GLY A 159 14.42 4.62 -20.67
C GLY A 159 13.53 3.98 -19.58
N SER A 160 12.37 3.42 -19.95
CA SER A 160 11.43 2.84 -18.99
C SER A 160 10.77 1.58 -19.55
N SER A 161 10.25 0.75 -18.66
CA SER A 161 9.48 -0.44 -19.00
C SER A 161 8.09 -0.33 -18.40
N HIS A 162 7.10 -0.90 -19.07
CA HIS A 162 5.70 -0.90 -18.65
C HIS A 162 5.12 -2.31 -18.67
N VAL A 163 4.19 -2.57 -17.77
CA VAL A 163 3.40 -3.82 -17.72
C VAL A 163 1.95 -3.48 -17.44
N SER A 164 1.03 -4.12 -18.16
CA SER A 164 -0.40 -4.09 -17.85
C SER A 164 -0.80 -5.32 -17.04
N VAL A 165 -1.47 -5.13 -15.91
CA VAL A 165 -1.93 -6.23 -15.04
C VAL A 165 -3.46 -6.19 -14.94
N PRO A 166 -4.18 -7.15 -15.56
CA PRO A 166 -5.61 -7.28 -15.39
C PRO A 166 -5.96 -7.65 -13.95
N VAL A 167 -7.08 -7.12 -13.44
CA VAL A 167 -7.54 -7.40 -12.07
C VAL A 167 -9.05 -7.53 -11.98
N THR A 168 -9.49 -8.34 -11.02
CA THR A 168 -10.83 -8.29 -10.43
C THR A 168 -10.69 -8.03 -8.93
N VAL A 169 -11.35 -6.97 -8.46
CA VAL A 169 -11.27 -6.47 -7.09
C VAL A 169 -12.61 -6.66 -6.43
N ARG A 170 -12.63 -7.29 -5.26
CA ARG A 170 -13.84 -7.50 -4.46
C ARG A 170 -13.71 -6.76 -3.15
N ALA A 171 -14.59 -5.79 -2.92
CA ALA A 171 -14.63 -5.00 -1.71
C ALA A 171 -15.91 -5.27 -0.92
N ARG A 172 -15.81 -5.18 0.41
CA ARG A 172 -16.96 -5.13 1.32
C ARG A 172 -16.85 -3.86 2.14
N LEU A 173 -17.94 -3.10 2.20
CA LEU A 173 -18.02 -1.91 3.04
C LEU A 173 -18.46 -2.28 4.47
N VAL A 174 -18.29 -1.35 5.41
CA VAL A 174 -18.68 -1.53 6.81
C VAL A 174 -20.19 -1.72 7.01
N ASP A 175 -21.02 -1.22 6.10
CA ASP A 175 -22.47 -1.45 6.07
C ASP A 175 -22.88 -2.79 5.44
N GLY A 176 -21.91 -3.61 5.01
CA GLY A 176 -22.15 -4.91 4.39
C GLY A 176 -22.31 -4.88 2.87
N THR A 177 -22.36 -3.70 2.24
CA THR A 177 -22.40 -3.55 0.78
C THR A 177 -21.21 -4.28 0.15
N ARG A 178 -21.48 -5.07 -0.89
CA ARG A 178 -20.47 -5.77 -1.69
C ARG A 178 -20.31 -5.06 -3.02
N GLN A 179 -19.07 -4.86 -3.43
CA GLN A 179 -18.73 -4.24 -4.70
C GLN A 179 -17.69 -5.10 -5.41
N THR A 180 -17.86 -5.28 -6.71
CA THR A 180 -16.85 -5.90 -7.56
C THR A 180 -16.44 -4.90 -8.63
N PHE A 181 -15.14 -4.83 -8.89
CA PHE A 181 -14.58 -4.02 -9.95
C PHE A 181 -13.69 -4.89 -10.82
N SER A 182 -13.73 -4.68 -12.13
CA SER A 182 -12.81 -5.32 -13.07
C SER A 182 -12.11 -4.27 -13.92
N GLY A 183 -10.88 -4.56 -14.32
CA GLY A 183 -10.06 -3.59 -15.01
C GLY A 183 -8.59 -3.98 -15.11
N ARG A 184 -7.73 -2.98 -15.14
CA ARG A 184 -6.27 -3.17 -15.21
C ARG A 184 -5.51 -2.06 -14.53
N TYR A 185 -4.33 -2.41 -14.04
CA TYR A 185 -3.30 -1.47 -13.60
C TYR A 185 -2.22 -1.34 -14.66
N GLN A 186 -1.73 -0.12 -14.85
CA GLN A 186 -0.50 0.15 -15.59
C GLN A 186 0.61 0.35 -14.58
N LEU A 187 1.70 -0.39 -14.77
CA LEU A 187 2.91 -0.28 -13.97
C LEU A 187 4.05 0.22 -14.82
N ARG A 188 4.96 0.93 -14.17
CA ARG A 188 6.15 1.53 -14.77
C ARG A 188 7.37 1.28 -13.89
N ARG A 189 8.53 1.10 -14.53
CA ARG A 189 9.86 1.20 -13.89
C ARG A 189 10.84 1.88 -14.84
N VAL A 190 11.89 2.49 -14.30
CA VAL A 190 13.06 2.88 -15.10
C VAL A 190 13.86 1.62 -15.46
N ASN A 191 14.43 1.59 -16.67
CA ASN A 191 15.26 0.47 -17.11
C ASN A 191 16.54 0.35 -16.28
N ASP A 192 17.16 -0.83 -16.29
CA ASP A 192 18.44 -1.08 -15.62
C ASP A 192 19.61 -0.41 -16.39
N VAL A 193 19.69 0.91 -16.30
CA VAL A 193 20.72 1.74 -16.94
C VAL A 193 21.62 2.40 -15.89
N ASP A 194 22.85 2.70 -16.28
CA ASP A 194 23.80 3.42 -15.43
C ASP A 194 23.22 4.78 -15.02
N GLY A 195 23.30 5.08 -13.72
CA GLY A 195 22.75 6.29 -13.11
C GLY A 195 21.31 6.19 -12.61
N ALA A 196 20.57 5.12 -12.92
CA ALA A 196 19.24 4.89 -12.34
C ALA A 196 19.33 4.30 -10.92
N SER A 197 18.73 4.97 -9.95
CA SER A 197 18.68 4.49 -8.56
C SER A 197 17.86 3.20 -8.43
N ALA A 198 18.12 2.40 -7.39
CA ALA A 198 17.33 1.20 -7.14
C ALA A 198 15.83 1.50 -6.94
N GLU A 199 15.51 2.66 -6.39
CA GLU A 199 14.15 3.17 -6.23
C GLU A 199 13.47 3.40 -7.59
N GLN A 200 14.15 4.11 -8.51
CA GLN A 200 13.66 4.37 -9.87
C GLN A 200 13.46 3.08 -10.66
N ARG A 201 14.31 2.07 -10.40
CA ARG A 201 14.26 0.77 -11.04
C ARG A 201 13.21 -0.16 -10.43
N ARG A 202 12.42 0.27 -9.43
CA ARG A 202 11.28 -0.52 -8.96
C ARG A 202 10.03 -0.28 -9.80
N TRP A 203 9.28 -1.36 -10.00
CA TRP A 203 7.90 -1.27 -10.47
C TRP A 203 7.05 -0.46 -9.48
N HIS A 204 6.27 0.48 -10.00
CA HIS A 204 5.25 1.21 -9.27
C HIS A 204 3.97 1.34 -10.10
N LEU A 205 2.84 1.57 -9.44
CA LEU A 205 1.57 1.86 -10.08
C LEU A 205 1.64 3.25 -10.72
N GLU A 206 1.43 3.31 -12.03
CA GLU A 206 1.36 4.57 -12.79
C GLU A 206 -0.10 5.00 -12.99
N GLY A 207 -0.99 4.04 -13.20
CA GLY A 207 -2.39 4.30 -13.46
C GLY A 207 -3.28 3.08 -13.21
N ALA A 208 -4.57 3.33 -13.05
CA ALA A 208 -5.57 2.29 -12.86
C ALA A 208 -6.84 2.62 -13.66
N GLN A 209 -7.40 1.61 -14.32
CA GLN A 209 -8.65 1.70 -15.05
C GLN A 209 -9.57 0.61 -14.53
N LEU A 210 -10.38 0.94 -13.53
CA LEU A 210 -11.31 0.01 -12.89
C LEU A 210 -12.75 0.43 -13.17
N LYS A 211 -13.61 -0.55 -13.46
CA LYS A 211 -15.04 -0.36 -13.67
C LYS A 211 -15.81 -1.23 -12.70
N ALA A 212 -16.83 -0.68 -12.06
CA ALA A 212 -17.75 -1.47 -11.26
C ALA A 212 -18.46 -2.48 -12.16
N GLU A 213 -18.52 -3.74 -11.73
CA GLU A 213 -19.40 -4.73 -12.32
C GLU A 213 -20.83 -4.43 -11.87
N ARG A 214 -21.78 -4.53 -12.80
CA ARG A 214 -23.20 -4.32 -12.52
C ARG A 214 -23.82 -5.57 -11.93
#